data_AF-A0A8J3VVA5-F1
#
_entry.id   AF-A0A8J3VVA5-F1
#
_cell.length_a   1.000
_cell.length_b   1.000
_cell.length_c   1.000
_cell.angle_alpha   90.00
_cell.angle_beta   90.00
_cell.angle_gamma   90.00
#
_symmetry.space_group_name_H-M   'P 1'
#
loop_
_entity.id
_entity.type
_entity.pdbx_description
1 polymer ?
#
loop_
_entity_poly.entity_id
_entity_poly.type
_entity_poly.pdbx_seq_one_letter_code
_entity_poly.pdbx_strand_id
1 'polypeptide(L)'
;MIRVLHRIGWIGLTVVDAFLVFAVAADLTADHRDGLPADHSGAFTALAGQSFSQVRQGAPGVARYVTALEVGYALHELTFVLLFLVLVLIPLRRGQRWAWWACWAVMIADLGYTFTIARHDSTILVRSLIAVIAVPLLLAISAPAVFRRALVTT
;
A
#
# COMPACT_ATOMS: atom_id res chain seq x y z
N MET A 1 -12.23 0.41 -27.99
CA MET A 1 -11.64 -0.55 -27.03
C MET A 1 -10.48 0.04 -26.21
N ILE A 2 -9.36 0.47 -26.82
CA ILE A 2 -8.17 0.95 -26.08
C ILE A 2 -8.44 2.10 -25.09
N ARG A 3 -9.24 3.10 -25.48
CA ARG A 3 -9.63 4.20 -24.57
C ARG A 3 -10.46 3.73 -23.37
N VAL A 4 -11.24 2.66 -23.53
CA VAL A 4 -12.06 2.08 -22.46
C VAL A 4 -11.17 1.32 -21.48
N LEU A 5 -10.26 0.48 -21.98
CA LEU A 5 -9.27 -0.24 -21.16
C LEU A 5 -8.41 0.73 -20.34
N HIS A 6 -7.96 1.82 -20.94
CA HIS A 6 -7.23 2.86 -20.22
C HIS A 6 -8.05 3.46 -19.07
N ARG A 7 -9.33 3.78 -19.30
CA ARG A 7 -10.23 4.27 -18.26
C ARG A 7 -10.43 3.26 -17.15
N ILE A 8 -10.69 2.00 -17.49
CA ILE A 8 -10.81 0.92 -16.51
C ILE A 8 -9.55 0.83 -15.65
N GLY A 9 -8.37 0.86 -16.29
CA GLY A 9 -7.09 0.79 -15.59
C GLY A 9 -6.90 1.91 -14.58
N TRP A 10 -6.94 3.18 -14.99
CA TRP A 10 -6.67 4.27 -14.05
C TRP A 10 -7.79 4.47 -13.02
N ILE A 11 -9.06 4.22 -13.36
CA ILE A 11 -10.17 4.26 -12.40
C ILE A 11 -10.00 3.15 -11.36
N GLY A 12 -9.73 1.92 -11.81
CA GLY A 12 -9.48 0.80 -10.91
C GLY A 12 -8.29 1.06 -9.98
N LEU A 13 -7.20 1.63 -10.50
CA LEU A 13 -6.04 1.99 -9.68
C LEU A 13 -6.39 3.07 -8.65
N THR A 14 -7.25 4.03 -9.01
CA THR A 14 -7.75 5.04 -8.08
C THR A 14 -8.58 4.41 -6.95
N VAL A 15 -9.39 3.39 -7.25
CA VAL A 15 -10.18 2.68 -6.24
C VAL A 15 -9.28 1.88 -5.29
N VAL A 16 -8.28 1.18 -5.83
CA VAL A 16 -7.28 0.46 -5.01
C VAL A 16 -6.53 1.45 -4.11
N ASP A 17 -6.10 2.57 -4.66
CA ASP A 17 -5.41 3.60 -3.89
C ASP A 17 -6.29 4.20 -2.78
N ALA A 18 -7.55 4.51 -3.07
CA ALA A 18 -8.48 5.02 -2.06
C ALA A 18 -8.67 4.02 -0.89
N PHE A 19 -8.67 2.72 -1.19
CA PHE A 19 -8.67 1.68 -0.17
C PHE A 19 -7.38 1.69 0.68
N LEU A 20 -6.21 1.83 0.05
CA LEU A 20 -4.93 1.94 0.76
C LEU A 20 -4.85 3.19 1.63
N VAL A 21 -5.30 4.34 1.13
CA VAL A 21 -5.36 5.59 1.92
C VAL A 21 -6.22 5.38 3.17
N PHE A 22 -7.38 4.74 3.00
CA PHE A 22 -8.27 4.43 4.11
C PHE A 22 -7.62 3.50 5.13
N ALA A 23 -6.95 2.43 4.68
CA ALA A 23 -6.26 1.49 5.56
C ALA A 23 -5.18 2.19 6.39
N VAL A 24 -4.27 2.92 5.75
CA VAL A 24 -3.18 3.62 6.44
C VAL A 24 -3.72 4.71 7.40
N ALA A 25 -4.78 5.41 7.03
CA ALA A 25 -5.41 6.40 7.92
C ALA A 25 -6.06 5.74 9.16
N ALA A 26 -6.64 4.56 9.00
CA ALA A 26 -7.16 3.78 10.11
C ALA A 26 -6.04 3.32 11.05
N ASP A 27 -4.91 2.87 10.49
CA ASP A 27 -3.75 2.42 11.25
C ASP A 27 -3.11 3.56 12.02
N LEU A 28 -2.87 4.72 11.39
CA LEU A 28 -2.41 5.93 12.08
C LEU A 28 -3.31 6.32 13.26
N THR A 29 -4.64 6.20 13.07
CA THR A 29 -5.60 6.52 14.13
C THR A 29 -5.52 5.51 15.28
N ALA A 30 -5.35 4.22 14.97
CA ALA A 30 -5.19 3.16 15.95
C ALA A 30 -3.87 3.29 16.71
N ASP A 31 -2.76 3.55 16.02
CA ASP A 31 -1.44 3.78 16.62
C ASP A 31 -1.44 4.91 17.63
N HIS A 32 -2.08 6.03 17.28
CA HIS A 32 -2.17 7.18 18.18
C HIS A 32 -2.95 6.88 19.47
N ARG A 33 -3.91 5.94 19.43
CA ARG A 33 -4.75 5.58 20.58
C ARG A 33 -4.15 4.44 21.40
N ASP A 34 -3.76 3.38 20.70
CA ASP A 34 -3.47 2.07 21.28
C ASP A 34 -2.01 1.67 21.10
N GLY A 35 -1.18 2.48 20.43
CA GLY A 35 0.26 2.31 20.26
C GLY A 35 0.69 1.21 19.28
N LEU A 36 -0.26 0.46 18.73
CA LEU A 36 -0.09 -0.55 17.69
C LEU A 36 -1.44 -0.70 16.96
N PRO A 37 -1.47 -0.91 15.63
CA PRO A 37 -2.72 -1.16 14.92
C PRO A 37 -3.34 -2.48 15.35
N ALA A 38 -4.67 -2.54 15.37
CA ALA A 38 -5.39 -3.73 15.84
C ALA A 38 -5.08 -4.97 14.98
N ASP A 39 -4.90 -4.80 13.67
CA ASP A 39 -4.54 -5.88 12.74
C ASP A 39 -3.08 -6.31 12.87
N HIS A 40 -2.17 -5.44 13.32
CA HIS A 40 -0.77 -5.81 13.61
C HIS A 40 -0.61 -6.63 14.89
N SER A 41 -1.63 -6.67 15.77
CA SER A 41 -1.54 -7.38 17.06
C SER A 41 -1.30 -8.89 16.91
N GLY A 42 -1.89 -9.51 15.88
CA GLY A 42 -1.70 -10.93 15.56
C GLY A 42 -0.27 -11.21 15.10
N ALA A 43 0.19 -10.46 14.09
CA ALA A 43 1.56 -10.56 13.58
C ALA A 43 2.61 -10.28 14.67
N PHE A 44 2.40 -9.24 15.49
CA PHE A 44 3.27 -8.91 16.62
C PHE A 44 3.38 -10.08 17.59
N THR A 45 2.25 -10.65 18.02
CA THR A 45 2.23 -11.77 18.97
C THR A 45 2.92 -13.01 18.37
N ALA A 46 2.68 -13.29 17.09
CA ALA A 46 3.30 -14.41 16.39
C ALA A 46 4.82 -14.28 16.28
N LEU A 47 5.35 -13.07 16.10
CA LEU A 47 6.78 -12.81 15.95
C LEU A 47 7.50 -12.59 17.29
N ALA A 48 6.90 -11.84 18.21
CA ALA A 48 7.51 -11.47 19.48
C ALA A 48 7.31 -12.52 20.59
N GLY A 49 6.38 -13.47 20.40
CA GLY A 49 6.05 -14.52 21.38
C GLY A 49 5.29 -14.02 22.63
N GLN A 50 4.89 -12.74 22.64
CA GLN A 50 4.12 -12.11 23.71
C GLN A 50 3.24 -11.00 23.11
N SER A 51 2.16 -10.64 23.80
CA SER A 51 1.29 -9.56 23.33
C SER A 51 1.94 -8.18 23.53
N PHE A 52 1.49 -7.20 22.75
CA PHE A 52 1.98 -5.84 22.92
C PHE A 52 1.62 -5.23 24.29
N SER A 53 0.50 -5.65 24.89
CA SER A 53 0.12 -5.24 26.24
C SER A 53 1.09 -5.77 27.31
N GLN A 54 1.58 -6.99 27.16
CA GLN A 54 2.63 -7.55 28.04
C GLN A 54 3.93 -6.76 27.89
N VAL A 55 4.34 -6.43 26.65
CA VAL A 55 5.53 -5.60 26.40
C VAL A 55 5.38 -4.20 27.00
N ARG A 56 4.20 -3.59 26.88
CA ARG A 56 3.92 -2.28 27.48
C ARG A 56 4.09 -2.28 29.00
N GLN A 57 3.70 -3.36 29.67
CA GLN A 57 3.81 -3.49 31.12
C GLN A 57 5.24 -3.88 31.56
N GLY A 58 5.87 -4.83 30.87
CA GLY A 58 7.19 -5.36 31.24
C GLY A 58 8.37 -4.53 30.76
N ALA A 59 8.22 -3.82 29.63
CA ALA A 59 9.28 -3.05 28.99
C ALA A 59 8.74 -1.78 28.29
N PRO A 60 8.25 -0.78 29.04
CA PRO A 60 7.59 0.41 28.48
C PRO A 60 8.49 1.26 27.56
N GLY A 61 9.82 1.17 27.69
CA GLY A 61 10.76 1.78 26.74
C GLY A 61 10.69 1.12 25.35
N VAL A 62 10.66 -0.21 25.30
CA VAL A 62 10.54 -0.98 24.05
C VAL A 62 9.17 -0.72 23.42
N ALA A 63 8.09 -0.71 24.21
CA ALA A 63 6.76 -0.41 23.70
C ALA A 63 6.70 0.98 23.03
N ARG A 64 7.27 2.02 23.66
CA ARG A 64 7.33 3.36 23.05
C ARG A 64 8.15 3.40 21.76
N TYR A 65 9.25 2.67 21.71
CA TYR A 65 10.08 2.56 20.51
C TYR A 65 9.32 1.88 19.37
N VAL A 66 8.63 0.76 19.64
CA VAL A 66 7.79 0.06 18.65
C VAL A 66 6.67 0.97 18.16
N THR A 67 5.93 1.64 19.06
CA THR A 67 4.89 2.60 18.64
C THR A 67 5.45 3.71 17.74
N ALA A 68 6.65 4.24 18.04
CA ALA A 68 7.27 5.25 17.19
C ALA A 68 7.63 4.71 15.79
N LEU A 69 8.07 3.45 15.71
CA LEU A 69 8.31 2.79 14.42
C LEU A 69 7.02 2.57 13.64
N GLU A 70 5.95 2.11 14.28
CA GLU A 70 4.64 1.87 13.64
C GLU A 70 4.06 3.17 13.09
N VAL A 71 4.02 4.24 13.90
CA VAL A 71 3.57 5.57 13.43
C VAL A 71 4.45 6.07 12.27
N GLY A 72 5.78 5.91 12.38
CA GLY A 72 6.71 6.30 11.32
C GLY A 72 6.47 5.51 10.02
N TYR A 73 6.19 4.22 10.13
CA TYR A 73 5.88 3.34 9.02
C TYR A 73 4.56 3.73 8.36
N ALA A 74 3.50 3.94 9.14
CA ALA A 74 2.20 4.35 8.61
C ALA A 74 2.26 5.74 7.93
N LEU A 75 3.04 6.70 8.46
CA LEU A 75 3.30 7.98 7.78
C LEU A 75 4.07 7.80 6.46
N HIS A 76 5.04 6.89 6.45
CA HIS A 76 5.79 6.53 5.25
C HIS A 76 4.87 5.91 4.20
N GLU A 77 4.02 4.94 4.57
CA GLU A 77 3.02 4.36 3.68
C GLU A 77 2.05 5.41 3.13
N LEU A 78 1.52 6.29 3.99
CA LEU A 78 0.63 7.36 3.57
C LEU A 78 1.27 8.23 2.49
N THR A 79 2.56 8.54 2.64
CA THR A 79 3.32 9.31 1.66
C THR A 79 3.39 8.59 0.31
N PHE A 80 3.68 7.28 0.31
CA PHE A 80 3.75 6.48 -0.92
C PHE A 80 2.40 6.33 -1.60
N VAL A 81 1.34 6.11 -0.84
CA VAL A 81 -0.03 5.98 -1.37
C VAL A 81 -0.51 7.32 -1.93
N LEU A 82 -0.27 8.45 -1.25
CA LEU A 82 -0.60 9.77 -1.81
C LEU A 82 0.20 10.07 -3.09
N LEU A 83 1.47 9.68 -3.14
CA LEU A 83 2.27 9.79 -4.36
C LEU A 83 1.68 8.92 -5.48
N PHE A 84 1.27 7.69 -5.17
CA PHE A 84 0.60 6.80 -6.11
C PHE A 84 -0.67 7.42 -6.69
N LEU A 85 -1.52 7.99 -5.83
CA LEU A 85 -2.73 8.70 -6.23
C LEU A 85 -2.43 9.80 -7.24
N VAL A 86 -1.42 10.63 -6.94
CA VAL A 86 -0.99 11.73 -7.82
C VAL A 86 -0.50 11.19 -9.16
N LEU A 87 0.30 10.12 -9.17
CA LEU A 87 0.78 9.46 -10.39
C LEU A 87 -0.38 8.89 -11.22
N VAL A 88 -1.36 8.27 -10.59
CA VAL A 88 -2.53 7.69 -11.26
C VAL A 88 -3.42 8.78 -11.86
N LEU A 89 -3.81 9.78 -11.05
CA LEU A 89 -4.78 10.81 -11.44
C LEU A 89 -4.26 11.81 -12.46
N ILE A 90 -2.94 12.08 -12.47
CA ILE A 90 -2.34 13.11 -13.33
C ILE A 90 -1.60 12.48 -14.52
N PRO A 91 -0.35 11.98 -14.39
CA PRO A 91 0.41 11.54 -15.56
C PRO A 91 -0.08 10.22 -16.15
N LEU A 92 -0.53 9.23 -15.36
CA LEU A 92 -1.04 7.97 -15.91
C LEU A 92 -2.39 8.15 -16.62
N ARG A 93 -3.29 8.97 -16.07
CA ARG A 93 -4.53 9.42 -16.75
C ARG A 93 -4.22 10.18 -18.04
N ARG A 94 -3.07 10.84 -18.14
CA ARG A 94 -2.55 11.45 -19.39
C ARG A 94 -1.80 10.45 -20.28
N GLY A 95 -1.71 9.18 -19.91
CA GLY A 95 -1.06 8.12 -20.68
C GLY A 95 0.47 8.26 -20.76
N GLN A 96 1.10 8.90 -19.78
CA GLN A 96 2.55 9.07 -19.74
C GLN A 96 3.23 7.75 -19.33
N ARG A 97 4.20 7.29 -20.13
CA ARG A 97 4.87 6.00 -19.95
C ARG A 97 5.65 5.87 -18.65
N TRP A 98 6.37 6.92 -18.25
CA TRP A 98 7.16 6.89 -17.02
C TRP A 98 6.26 6.70 -15.78
N ALA A 99 5.04 7.23 -15.78
CA ALA A 99 4.11 7.08 -14.66
C ALA A 99 3.60 5.64 -14.53
N TRP A 100 3.43 4.94 -15.65
CA TRP A 100 3.11 3.52 -15.65
C TRP A 100 4.21 2.70 -14.97
N TRP A 101 5.49 3.02 -15.23
CA TRP A 101 6.61 2.38 -14.54
C TRP A 101 6.70 2.77 -13.06
N ALA A 102 6.51 4.06 -12.74
CA ALA A 102 6.55 4.55 -11.36
C ALA A 102 5.48 3.90 -10.47
N CYS A 103 4.31 3.56 -11.02
CA CYS A 103 3.24 2.86 -10.31
C CYS A 103 3.65 1.47 -9.78
N TRP A 104 4.69 0.84 -10.34
CA TRP A 104 5.19 -0.45 -9.83
C TRP A 104 5.89 -0.32 -8.48
N ALA A 105 6.42 0.86 -8.12
CA ALA A 105 7.15 1.04 -6.87
C ALA A 105 6.29 0.72 -5.64
N VAL A 106 5.01 1.08 -5.67
CA VAL A 106 4.06 0.83 -4.58
C VAL A 106 3.78 -0.65 -4.43
N MET A 107 3.57 -1.36 -5.53
CA MET A 107 3.38 -2.81 -5.50
C MET A 107 4.64 -3.54 -4.99
N ILE A 108 5.84 -3.09 -5.40
CA ILE A 108 7.10 -3.68 -4.93
C ILE A 108 7.28 -3.47 -3.42
N ALA A 109 6.95 -2.27 -2.90
CA ALA A 109 6.97 -2.02 -1.47
C ALA A 109 5.99 -2.95 -0.71
N ASP A 110 4.78 -3.11 -1.25
CA ASP A 110 3.73 -3.95 -0.68
C ASP A 110 4.07 -5.46 -0.72
N LEU A 111 4.83 -5.92 -1.72
CA LEU A 111 5.42 -7.26 -1.69
C LEU A 111 6.37 -7.45 -0.50
N GLY A 112 7.21 -6.45 -0.22
CA GLY A 112 8.10 -6.46 0.94
C GLY A 112 7.33 -6.62 2.24
N TYR A 113 6.27 -5.82 2.43
CA TYR A 113 5.37 -5.94 3.58
C TYR A 113 4.68 -7.31 3.64
N THR A 114 4.17 -7.78 2.50
CA THR A 114 3.48 -9.07 2.39
C THR A 114 4.33 -10.23 2.88
N PHE A 115 5.59 -10.29 2.43
CA PHE A 115 6.50 -11.40 2.74
C PHE A 115 7.18 -11.30 4.10
N THR A 116 7.15 -10.14 4.75
CA THR A 116 7.81 -9.92 6.04
C THR A 116 6.82 -9.94 7.20
N ILE A 117 5.77 -9.12 7.14
CA ILE A 117 4.81 -8.91 8.23
C ILE A 117 3.51 -9.65 7.93
N ALA A 118 2.88 -9.37 6.77
CA ALA A 118 1.52 -9.81 6.50
C ALA A 118 1.35 -11.32 6.55
N ARG A 119 2.35 -12.10 6.12
CA ARG A 119 2.30 -13.57 6.17
C ARG A 119 2.06 -14.16 7.56
N HIS A 120 2.23 -13.39 8.63
CA HIS A 120 2.01 -13.79 10.02
C HIS A 120 0.58 -13.46 10.53
N ASP A 121 -0.26 -12.80 9.73
CA ASP A 121 -1.65 -12.50 10.04
C ASP A 121 -2.55 -12.64 8.80
N SER A 122 -3.57 -13.48 8.86
CA SER A 122 -4.43 -13.75 7.69
C SER A 122 -5.21 -12.54 7.19
N THR A 123 -5.57 -11.62 8.09
CA THR A 123 -6.31 -10.40 7.74
C THR A 123 -5.41 -9.45 6.96
N ILE A 124 -4.21 -9.21 7.49
CA ILE A 124 -3.21 -8.37 6.82
C ILE A 124 -2.82 -8.98 5.47
N LEU A 125 -2.58 -10.30 5.44
CA LEU A 125 -2.21 -11.02 4.21
C LEU A 125 -3.25 -10.84 3.11
N VAL A 126 -4.53 -10.99 3.44
CA VAL A 126 -5.61 -10.81 2.45
C VAL A 126 -5.63 -9.37 1.93
N ARG A 127 -5.47 -8.38 2.82
CA ARG A 127 -5.46 -6.96 2.43
C ARG A 127 -4.29 -6.63 1.50
N SER A 128 -3.07 -7.09 1.84
CA SER A 128 -1.89 -6.84 1.02
C SER A 128 -1.97 -7.56 -0.33
N LEU A 129 -2.50 -8.79 -0.36
CA LEU A 129 -2.70 -9.53 -1.61
C LEU A 129 -3.64 -8.81 -2.61
N ILE A 130 -4.61 -8.04 -2.12
CA ILE A 130 -5.46 -7.22 -3.00
C ILE A 130 -4.61 -6.24 -3.80
N ALA A 131 -3.72 -5.49 -3.16
CA ALA A 131 -2.86 -4.52 -3.84
C ALA A 131 -1.80 -5.22 -4.72
N VAL A 132 -1.15 -6.27 -4.21
CA VAL A 132 -0.19 -7.11 -4.97
C VAL A 132 -0.78 -7.65 -6.27
N ILE A 133 -2.07 -8.03 -6.29
CA ILE A 133 -2.72 -8.60 -7.49
C ILE A 133 -3.39 -7.52 -8.34
N ALA A 134 -4.14 -6.59 -7.73
CA ALA A 134 -4.95 -5.63 -8.47
C ALA A 134 -4.07 -4.62 -9.23
N VAL A 135 -3.01 -4.10 -8.61
CA VAL A 135 -2.12 -3.11 -9.24
C VAL A 135 -1.51 -3.61 -10.55
N PRO A 136 -0.84 -4.78 -10.63
CA PRO A 136 -0.23 -5.25 -11.87
C PRO A 136 -1.27 -5.58 -12.94
N LEU A 137 -2.43 -6.15 -12.56
CA LEU A 137 -3.51 -6.43 -13.51
C LEU A 137 -4.05 -5.14 -14.13
N LEU A 138 -4.32 -4.13 -13.32
CA LEU A 138 -4.85 -2.84 -13.80
C LEU A 138 -3.80 -2.06 -14.61
N LEU A 139 -2.52 -2.15 -14.23
CA LEU A 139 -1.43 -1.62 -15.05
C LEU A 139 -1.35 -2.34 -16.40
N ALA A 140 -1.43 -3.67 -16.44
CA ALA A 140 -1.45 -4.44 -17.69
C ALA A 140 -2.65 -4.07 -18.58
N ILE A 141 -3.83 -3.90 -18.00
CA ILE A 141 -5.04 -3.42 -18.72
C ILE A 141 -4.82 -2.04 -19.34
N SER A 142 -4.11 -1.14 -18.65
CA SER A 142 -3.83 0.21 -19.15
C SER A 142 -2.70 0.29 -20.18
N ALA A 143 -1.83 -0.74 -20.25
CA ALA A 143 -0.60 -0.74 -21.04
C ALA A 143 -0.81 -0.45 -22.55
N PRO A 144 -1.81 -1.03 -23.26
CA PRO A 144 -1.99 -0.77 -24.69
C PRO A 144 -2.17 0.72 -25.02
N ALA A 145 -2.83 1.48 -24.15
CA ALA A 145 -3.05 2.91 -24.35
C ALA A 145 -1.81 3.75 -24.07
N VAL A 146 -1.07 3.40 -23.01
CA VAL A 146 0.16 4.09 -22.59
C VAL A 146 1.27 3.90 -23.62
N PHE A 147 1.43 2.69 -24.16
CA PHE A 147 2.53 2.38 -25.07
C PHE A 147 2.24 2.69 -26.54
N ARG A 148 0.98 2.74 -26.99
CA ARG A 148 0.67 3.11 -28.40
C ARG A 148 0.95 4.59 -28.70
N ARG A 149 0.88 5.47 -27.69
CA ARG A 149 0.96 6.93 -27.88
C ARG A 149 2.30 7.45 -28.41
N ALA A 150 3.42 6.82 -28.09
CA ALA A 150 4.73 7.33 -28.53
C ALA A 150 5.26 6.73 -29.84
N LEU A 151 4.47 5.93 -30.55
CA LEU A 151 4.79 5.53 -31.93
C LEU A 151 4.32 6.57 -32.96
N VAL A 152 3.57 7.60 -32.54
CA VAL A 152 3.01 8.64 -33.43
C VAL A 152 3.82 9.95 -33.36
N THR A 153 4.78 10.05 -32.43
CA THR A 153 5.59 11.26 -32.19
C THR A 153 7.07 11.08 -32.53
N THR A 154 7.41 10.04 -33.28
CA THR A 154 8.75 9.77 -33.83
C THR A 154 8.63 9.64 -35.33
#